data_AF-A0A4V2SNL3-F1
#
_entry.id   AF-A0A4V2SNL3-F1
#
_cell.length_a   1.000
_cell.length_b   1.000
_cell.length_c   1.000
_cell.angle_alpha   90.00
_cell.angle_beta   90.00
_cell.angle_gamma   90.00
#
_symmetry.space_group_name_H-M   'P 1'
#
loop_
_entity.id
_entity.type
_entity.pdbx_description
1 polymer ?
#
loop_
_entity_poly.entity_id
_entity_poly.type
_entity_poly.pdbx_seq_one_letter_code
_entity_poly.pdbx_strand_id
1 'polypeptide(L)'
;MHRGKGMTFVGDSRIPKRGKFIPPKDYSEYPGKTEAFLPNFLLKEWMVGAVFLIGFLVLTVSEASPLEAEADPTKAGYIPLPDWYFLFLYQLLKYPYAAGDYKVIGIVILPGLAMIALLIAPWLDRGPERRAARRPIATGLMLLSLISIIYLTWESSVSHDWAKSEEQGKIVKKVDIDKSSEGYKIYSSQSCVNCHGENLEGKVGPALVGKNIPAQLVEKVAVNGIPPKMPPNAFKGSDKDLKTLAKFIEKVSKK
;
A
#
# COMPACT_ATOMS: atom_id res chain seq x y z
N MET A 1 30.93 6.94 -74.13
CA MET A 1 32.41 6.82 -74.16
C MET A 1 32.91 6.59 -72.74
N HIS A 2 33.39 5.38 -72.45
CA HIS A 2 34.02 5.07 -71.16
C HIS A 2 35.35 5.82 -71.04
N ARG A 3 35.50 6.63 -70.00
CA ARG A 3 36.79 7.20 -69.56
C ARG A 3 37.07 6.73 -68.13
N GLY A 4 37.98 5.75 -68.04
CA GLY A 4 38.83 5.44 -66.89
C GLY A 4 38.14 4.99 -65.60
N LYS A 5 38.46 3.78 -65.13
CA LYS A 5 38.31 3.42 -63.70
C LYS A 5 38.99 4.52 -62.88
N GLY A 6 38.20 5.34 -62.18
CA GLY A 6 38.73 6.39 -61.32
C GLY A 6 39.59 5.76 -60.23
N MET A 7 40.87 6.10 -60.20
CA MET A 7 41.75 5.75 -59.08
C MET A 7 41.18 6.40 -57.81
N THR A 8 40.60 5.60 -56.92
CA THR A 8 40.30 6.03 -55.55
C THR A 8 41.59 5.98 -54.75
N PHE A 9 42.11 7.14 -54.35
CA PHE A 9 43.18 7.23 -53.37
C PHE A 9 42.70 6.61 -52.05
N VAL A 10 43.12 5.37 -51.80
CA VAL A 10 42.90 4.72 -50.51
C VAL A 10 43.96 5.29 -49.58
N GLY A 11 43.58 6.22 -48.71
CA GLY A 11 44.45 6.70 -47.63
C GLY A 11 44.89 5.54 -46.72
N ASP A 12 45.91 5.77 -45.89
CA ASP A 12 46.46 4.78 -44.95
C ASP A 12 45.34 4.00 -44.24
N SER A 13 45.29 2.69 -44.46
CA SER A 13 44.27 1.79 -43.89
C SER A 13 44.31 1.76 -42.37
N ARG A 14 45.41 2.25 -41.76
CA ARG A 14 45.57 2.43 -40.31
C ARG A 14 44.76 3.60 -39.75
N ILE A 15 44.29 4.52 -40.59
CA ILE A 15 43.45 5.65 -40.17
C ILE A 15 42.01 5.34 -40.54
N PRO A 16 41.15 4.95 -39.58
CA PRO A 16 39.73 4.76 -39.86
C PRO A 16 39.16 6.08 -40.39
N LYS A 17 38.56 6.03 -41.58
CA LYS A 17 37.90 7.18 -42.18
C LYS A 17 36.85 7.69 -41.19
N ARG A 18 37.07 8.85 -40.58
CA ARG A 18 36.08 9.47 -39.68
C ARG A 18 34.75 9.49 -40.42
N GLY A 19 33.72 8.89 -39.81
CA GLY A 19 32.36 8.94 -40.35
C GLY A 19 32.02 10.39 -40.69
N LYS A 20 31.35 10.61 -41.83
CA LYS A 20 30.88 11.95 -42.18
C LYS A 20 30.06 12.48 -41.00
N PHE A 21 30.43 13.63 -40.46
CA PHE A 21 29.55 14.33 -39.52
C PHE A 21 28.25 14.61 -40.26
N ILE A 22 27.17 13.98 -39.79
CA ILE A 22 25.83 14.27 -40.29
C ILE A 22 25.36 15.42 -39.40
N PRO A 23 25.33 16.67 -39.89
CA PRO A 23 24.77 17.75 -39.09
C PRO A 23 23.32 17.39 -38.74
N PRO A 24 22.85 17.74 -37.54
CA PRO A 24 21.44 17.60 -37.22
C PRO A 24 20.64 18.35 -38.29
N LYS A 25 19.59 17.71 -38.78
CA LYS A 25 18.68 18.30 -39.76
C LYS A 25 18.02 19.54 -39.17
N ASP A 26 17.83 20.55 -40.01
CA ASP A 26 17.17 21.79 -39.61
C ASP A 26 15.69 21.53 -39.27
N TYR A 27 15.13 22.28 -38.32
CA TYR A 27 13.73 22.15 -37.88
C TYR A 27 12.74 22.37 -39.03
N SER A 28 13.13 23.16 -40.04
CA SER A 28 12.37 23.38 -41.28
C SER A 28 12.16 22.10 -42.11
N GLU A 29 12.99 21.06 -41.93
CA GLU A 29 12.89 19.78 -42.65
C GLU A 29 11.79 18.85 -42.10
N TYR A 30 11.16 19.20 -40.98
CA TYR A 30 10.09 18.41 -40.34
C TYR A 30 8.77 19.20 -40.21
N PRO A 31 8.22 19.74 -41.30
CA PRO A 31 7.03 20.58 -41.24
C PRO A 31 5.85 19.83 -40.61
N GLY A 32 5.25 20.43 -39.58
CA GLY A 32 4.09 19.89 -38.85
C GLY A 32 4.36 18.73 -37.90
N LYS A 33 5.63 18.28 -37.74
CA LYS A 33 6.00 17.20 -36.80
C LYS A 33 6.81 17.67 -35.60
N THR A 34 7.24 18.93 -35.59
CA THR A 34 8.06 19.51 -34.53
C THR A 34 7.45 20.82 -34.06
N GLU A 35 7.43 21.02 -32.75
CA GLU A 35 7.07 22.29 -32.11
C GLU A 35 8.28 22.84 -31.34
N ALA A 36 8.37 24.16 -31.23
CA ALA A 36 9.41 24.80 -30.43
C ALA A 36 9.23 24.42 -28.95
N PHE A 37 10.34 24.04 -28.29
CA PHE A 37 10.30 23.66 -26.87
C PHE A 37 9.77 24.81 -26.00
N LEU A 38 10.31 26.03 -26.20
CA LEU A 38 9.74 27.25 -25.66
C LEU A 38 9.14 28.12 -26.78
N PRO A 39 7.97 28.72 -26.58
CA PRO A 39 7.08 28.56 -25.41
C PRO A 39 6.11 27.37 -25.56
N ASN A 40 5.96 26.80 -26.76
CA ASN A 40 4.81 25.99 -27.13
C ASN A 40 4.70 24.65 -26.36
N PHE A 41 5.74 23.79 -26.45
CA PHE A 41 5.72 22.49 -25.77
C PHE A 41 5.66 22.67 -24.25
N LEU A 42 6.52 23.54 -23.71
CA LEU A 42 6.60 23.77 -22.27
C LEU A 42 5.26 24.26 -21.69
N LEU A 43 4.59 25.22 -22.34
CA LEU A 43 3.27 25.70 -21.89
C LEU A 43 2.19 24.60 -21.96
N LYS A 44 2.22 23.76 -23.00
CA LYS A 44 1.27 22.65 -23.12
C LYS A 44 1.46 21.63 -21.99
N GLU A 45 2.70 21.20 -21.74
CA GLU A 45 3.03 20.28 -20.65
C GLU A 45 2.71 20.88 -19.27
N TRP A 46 2.96 22.18 -19.07
CA TRP A 46 2.58 22.87 -17.83
C TRP A 46 1.08 22.93 -17.64
N MET A 47 0.31 23.17 -18.70
CA MET A 47 -1.16 23.17 -18.62
C MET A 47 -1.68 21.76 -18.28
N VAL A 48 -1.16 20.71 -18.90
CA VAL A 48 -1.49 19.32 -18.57
C VAL A 48 -1.11 19.00 -17.12
N GLY A 49 0.10 19.37 -16.71
CA GLY A 49 0.58 19.18 -15.35
C GLY A 49 -0.25 19.95 -14.31
N ALA A 50 -0.68 21.17 -14.62
CA ALA A 50 -1.55 21.97 -13.75
C ALA A 50 -2.93 21.32 -13.62
N VAL A 51 -3.54 20.85 -14.71
CA VAL A 51 -4.82 20.12 -14.66
C VAL A 51 -4.69 18.84 -13.85
N PHE A 52 -3.62 18.07 -14.06
CA PHE A 52 -3.35 16.87 -13.26
C PHE A 52 -3.18 17.19 -11.78
N LEU A 53 -2.38 18.22 -11.44
CA LEU A 53 -2.13 18.63 -10.07
C LEU A 53 -3.41 19.11 -9.38
N ILE A 54 -4.24 19.90 -10.05
CA ILE A 54 -5.55 20.32 -9.52
C ILE A 54 -6.43 19.10 -9.27
N GLY A 55 -6.51 18.15 -10.22
CA GLY A 55 -7.28 16.91 -10.03
C GLY A 55 -6.77 16.06 -8.86
N PHE A 56 -5.44 15.95 -8.71
CA PHE A 56 -4.82 15.28 -7.58
C PHE A 56 -5.12 15.98 -6.25
N LEU A 57 -5.03 17.31 -6.20
CA LEU A 57 -5.37 18.08 -5.01
C LEU A 57 -6.84 17.90 -4.61
N VAL A 58 -7.76 17.92 -5.59
CA VAL A 58 -9.18 17.62 -5.36
C VAL A 58 -9.33 16.24 -4.74
N LEU A 59 -8.67 15.21 -5.30
CA LEU A 59 -8.70 13.86 -4.74
C LEU A 59 -8.21 13.81 -3.29
N THR A 60 -7.08 14.46 -2.98
CA THR A 60 -6.50 14.46 -1.62
C THR A 60 -7.33 15.23 -0.59
N VAL A 61 -8.17 16.16 -1.04
CA VAL A 61 -9.09 16.91 -0.17
C VAL A 61 -10.44 16.19 -0.03
N SER A 62 -10.91 15.53 -1.10
CA SER A 62 -12.19 14.82 -1.08
C SER A 62 -12.12 13.48 -0.36
N GLU A 63 -11.01 12.75 -0.50
CA GLU A 63 -10.81 11.44 0.10
C GLU A 63 -9.74 11.55 1.20
N ALA A 64 -10.15 11.31 2.44
CA ALA A 64 -9.23 11.28 3.56
C ALA A 64 -8.22 10.14 3.36
N SER A 65 -6.96 10.37 3.74
CA SER A 65 -5.96 9.30 3.72
C SER A 65 -6.42 8.14 4.61
N PRO A 66 -6.36 6.88 4.14
CA PRO A 66 -6.77 5.71 4.89
C PRO A 66 -5.75 5.39 6.00
N LEU A 67 -5.65 6.27 6.99
CA LEU A 67 -4.74 6.13 8.13
C LEU A 67 -5.36 5.19 9.16
N GLU A 68 -4.58 4.21 9.58
CA GLU A 68 -4.97 3.27 10.63
C GLU A 68 -4.48 3.74 12.01
N ALA A 69 -4.85 2.99 13.05
CA ALA A 69 -4.37 3.21 14.40
C ALA A 69 -2.83 3.20 14.48
N GLU A 70 -2.30 4.00 15.40
CA GLU A 70 -0.86 4.05 15.66
C GLU A 70 -0.30 2.66 16.03
N ALA A 71 0.82 2.31 15.40
CA ALA A 71 1.47 1.02 15.60
C ALA A 71 1.78 0.75 17.08
N ASP A 72 1.41 -0.44 17.53
CA ASP A 72 1.63 -0.90 18.90
C ASP A 72 2.33 -2.27 18.85
N PRO A 73 3.62 -2.36 19.24
CA PRO A 73 4.38 -3.60 19.17
C PRO A 73 3.86 -4.69 20.12
N THR A 74 2.96 -4.37 21.05
CA THR A 74 2.35 -5.33 21.97
C THR A 74 1.09 -6.01 21.38
N LYS A 75 0.56 -5.50 20.26
CA LYS A 75 -0.61 -6.05 19.56
C LYS A 75 -0.19 -7.01 18.44
N ALA A 76 0.00 -8.28 18.78
CA ALA A 76 0.40 -9.33 17.82
C ALA A 76 -0.72 -9.80 16.85
N GLY A 77 -1.95 -9.34 17.03
CA GLY A 77 -3.11 -9.79 16.24
C GLY A 77 -3.41 -8.98 14.97
N TYR A 78 -2.63 -7.92 14.71
CA TYR A 78 -2.79 -7.07 13.53
C TYR A 78 -2.17 -7.75 12.30
N ILE A 79 -2.94 -7.89 11.23
CA ILE A 79 -2.48 -8.48 9.97
C ILE A 79 -2.29 -7.34 8.96
N PRO A 80 -1.05 -6.84 8.74
CA PRO A 80 -0.83 -5.72 7.85
C PRO A 80 -1.15 -6.10 6.41
N LEU A 81 -2.03 -5.32 5.76
CA LEU A 81 -2.22 -5.35 4.32
C LEU A 81 -1.19 -4.41 3.66
N PRO A 82 -0.46 -4.85 2.62
CA PRO A 82 0.37 -3.93 1.84
C PRO A 82 -0.49 -3.04 0.93
N ASP A 83 0.07 -1.92 0.51
CA ASP A 83 -0.58 -0.99 -0.42
C ASP A 83 -0.95 -1.62 -1.76
N TRP A 84 -1.88 -0.96 -2.48
CA TRP A 84 -2.45 -1.41 -3.76
C TRP A 84 -1.40 -1.79 -4.81
N TYR A 85 -0.27 -1.09 -4.87
CA TYR A 85 0.82 -1.34 -5.82
C TYR A 85 1.64 -2.60 -5.49
N PHE A 86 1.43 -3.23 -4.34
CA PHE A 86 2.05 -4.50 -3.93
C PHE A 86 1.05 -5.66 -3.79
N LEU A 87 -0.24 -5.44 -4.02
CA LEU A 87 -1.26 -6.48 -3.88
C LEU A 87 -1.02 -7.69 -4.78
N PHE A 88 -0.46 -7.49 -5.98
CA PHE A 88 -0.12 -8.62 -6.86
C PHE A 88 0.96 -9.54 -6.26
N LEU A 89 1.97 -8.99 -5.59
CA LEU A 89 2.98 -9.77 -4.88
C LEU A 89 2.39 -10.43 -3.65
N TYR A 90 1.55 -9.70 -2.92
CA TYR A 90 0.85 -10.22 -1.75
C TYR A 90 0.00 -11.45 -2.10
N GLN A 91 -0.76 -11.40 -3.19
CA GLN A 91 -1.54 -12.56 -3.64
C GLN A 91 -0.67 -13.70 -4.13
N LEU A 92 0.39 -13.40 -4.89
CA LEU A 92 1.35 -14.40 -5.32
C LEU A 92 1.90 -15.19 -4.12
N LEU A 93 2.22 -14.50 -3.01
CA LEU A 93 2.75 -15.08 -1.77
C LEU A 93 1.76 -15.96 -1.00
N LYS A 94 0.47 -15.94 -1.36
CA LYS A 94 -0.52 -16.86 -0.78
C LYS A 94 -0.53 -18.22 -1.47
N TYR A 95 0.02 -18.32 -2.68
CA TYR A 95 0.03 -19.59 -3.40
C TYR A 95 1.09 -20.56 -2.89
N PRO A 96 0.84 -21.88 -2.93
CA PRO A 96 1.74 -22.88 -2.33
C PRO A 96 3.15 -22.88 -2.93
N TYR A 97 3.29 -22.46 -4.19
CA TYR A 97 4.58 -22.39 -4.90
C TYR A 97 5.41 -21.13 -4.59
N ALA A 98 4.84 -20.16 -3.88
CA ALA A 98 5.52 -18.93 -3.45
C ALA A 98 5.37 -18.68 -1.93
N ALA A 99 4.68 -19.57 -1.20
CA ALA A 99 4.47 -19.54 0.24
C ALA A 99 5.32 -20.60 0.97
N GLY A 100 5.23 -20.60 2.31
CA GLY A 100 5.92 -21.59 3.16
C GLY A 100 7.44 -21.58 2.97
N ASP A 101 8.01 -22.74 2.67
CA ASP A 101 9.44 -22.93 2.43
C ASP A 101 9.92 -22.21 1.16
N TYR A 102 9.01 -21.87 0.24
CA TYR A 102 9.30 -21.18 -1.02
C TYR A 102 9.13 -19.66 -0.96
N LYS A 103 8.93 -19.07 0.24
CA LYS A 103 8.78 -17.61 0.40
C LYS A 103 9.94 -16.82 -0.20
N VAL A 104 11.18 -17.31 -0.08
CA VAL A 104 12.35 -16.65 -0.67
C VAL A 104 12.23 -16.56 -2.20
N ILE A 105 11.65 -17.58 -2.83
CA ILE A 105 11.42 -17.59 -4.27
C ILE A 105 10.40 -16.50 -4.66
N GLY A 106 9.28 -16.44 -3.94
CA GLY A 106 8.21 -15.48 -4.19
C GLY A 106 8.59 -14.02 -3.92
N ILE A 107 9.32 -13.75 -2.82
CA ILE A 107 9.67 -12.38 -2.38
C ILE A 107 10.92 -11.85 -3.09
N VAL A 108 11.95 -12.69 -3.25
CA VAL A 108 13.28 -12.21 -3.64
C VAL A 108 13.61 -12.65 -5.06
N ILE A 109 13.51 -13.95 -5.36
CA ILE A 109 14.00 -14.48 -6.62
C ILE A 109 13.14 -14.02 -7.79
N LEU A 110 11.81 -14.16 -7.71
CA LEU A 110 10.94 -13.84 -8.84
C LEU A 110 10.96 -12.33 -9.16
N PRO A 111 10.78 -11.40 -8.20
CA PRO A 111 10.87 -9.97 -8.50
C PRO A 111 12.29 -9.58 -8.90
N GLY A 112 13.32 -10.16 -8.28
CA GLY A 112 14.71 -9.94 -8.63
C GLY A 112 15.03 -10.33 -10.07
N LEU A 113 14.59 -11.51 -10.51
CA LEU A 113 14.74 -11.97 -11.89
C LEU A 113 13.98 -11.09 -12.88
N ALA A 114 12.76 -10.65 -12.54
CA ALA A 114 12.01 -9.72 -13.39
C ALA A 114 12.74 -8.38 -13.56
N MET A 115 13.27 -7.82 -12.47
CA MET A 115 14.05 -6.58 -12.51
C MET A 115 15.36 -6.74 -13.27
N ILE A 116 16.09 -7.84 -13.05
CA ILE A 116 17.31 -8.15 -13.80
C ILE A 116 17.00 -8.32 -15.28
N ALA A 117 15.91 -9.03 -15.63
CA ALA A 117 15.47 -9.21 -17.01
C ALA A 117 15.18 -7.88 -17.71
N LEU A 118 14.54 -6.93 -17.00
CA LEU A 118 14.33 -5.56 -17.51
C LEU A 118 15.64 -4.80 -17.67
N LEU A 119 16.56 -4.92 -16.72
CA LEU A 119 17.87 -4.27 -16.78
C LEU A 119 18.69 -4.78 -17.98
N ILE A 120 18.67 -6.10 -18.23
CA ILE A 120 19.38 -6.70 -19.37
C ILE A 120 18.57 -6.72 -20.67
N ALA A 121 17.34 -6.17 -20.67
CA ALA A 121 16.46 -6.15 -21.84
C ALA A 121 17.11 -5.58 -23.12
N PRO A 122 17.96 -4.53 -23.07
CA PRO A 122 18.65 -4.03 -24.26
C PRO A 122 19.57 -5.07 -24.93
N TRP A 123 20.09 -6.03 -24.16
CA TRP A 123 20.94 -7.11 -24.67
C TRP A 123 20.18 -8.37 -25.00
N LEU A 124 19.00 -8.57 -24.41
CA LEU A 124 18.14 -9.72 -24.69
C LEU A 124 17.36 -9.52 -25.98
N ASP A 125 16.92 -8.29 -26.27
CA ASP A 125 16.16 -7.94 -27.47
C ASP A 125 16.97 -7.02 -28.40
N ARG A 126 17.90 -7.64 -29.12
CA ARG A 126 18.83 -7.00 -30.06
C ARG A 126 18.24 -6.74 -31.45
N GLY A 127 16.92 -6.89 -31.62
CA GLY A 127 16.27 -6.71 -32.92
C GLY A 127 16.46 -5.28 -33.45
N PRO A 128 16.65 -5.10 -34.77
CA PRO A 128 16.73 -3.75 -35.36
C PRO A 128 15.38 -3.01 -35.30
N GLU A 129 14.29 -3.76 -35.21
CA GLU A 129 12.92 -3.26 -35.16
C GLU A 129 12.55 -2.72 -33.78
N ARG A 130 11.95 -1.53 -33.74
CA ARG A 130 11.52 -0.87 -32.48
C ARG A 130 10.00 -0.87 -32.27
N ARG A 131 9.22 -1.23 -33.28
CA ARG A 131 7.75 -1.24 -33.21
C ARG A 131 7.28 -2.47 -32.43
N ALA A 132 6.40 -2.28 -31.44
CA ALA A 132 5.88 -3.37 -30.61
C ALA A 132 5.27 -4.53 -31.43
N ALA A 133 4.53 -4.20 -32.51
CA ALA A 133 3.93 -5.19 -33.42
C ALA A 133 4.95 -6.06 -34.18
N ARG A 134 6.20 -5.63 -34.29
CA ARG A 134 7.30 -6.38 -34.94
C ARG A 134 8.20 -7.10 -33.93
N ARG A 135 7.87 -7.05 -32.63
CA ARG A 135 8.60 -7.70 -31.53
C ARG A 135 7.66 -8.62 -30.73
N PRO A 136 7.09 -9.68 -31.34
CA PRO A 136 6.03 -10.46 -30.73
C PRO A 136 6.42 -11.10 -29.39
N ILE A 137 7.69 -11.51 -29.23
CA ILE A 137 8.17 -12.14 -27.98
C ILE A 137 8.24 -11.13 -26.84
N ALA A 138 8.97 -10.03 -27.00
CA ALA A 138 9.11 -9.02 -25.94
C ALA A 138 7.77 -8.34 -25.61
N THR A 139 6.99 -8.01 -26.64
CA THR A 139 5.62 -7.48 -26.44
C THR A 139 4.73 -8.50 -25.74
N GLY A 140 4.82 -9.79 -26.10
CA GLY A 140 4.07 -10.86 -25.46
C GLY A 140 4.43 -11.02 -23.98
N LEU A 141 5.73 -11.00 -23.63
CA LEU A 141 6.19 -11.06 -22.24
C LEU A 141 5.74 -9.83 -21.43
N MET A 142 5.81 -8.63 -22.03
CA MET A 142 5.30 -7.41 -21.40
C MET A 142 3.79 -7.51 -21.12
N LEU A 143 3.00 -7.91 -22.12
CA LEU A 143 1.55 -8.05 -21.95
C LEU A 143 1.20 -9.14 -20.93
N LEU A 144 1.89 -10.28 -20.95
CA LEU A 144 1.72 -11.33 -19.94
C LEU A 144 2.01 -10.78 -18.55
N SER A 145 3.12 -10.06 -18.36
CA SER A 145 3.45 -9.47 -17.05
C SER A 145 2.39 -8.48 -16.56
N LEU A 146 1.87 -7.62 -17.45
CA LEU A 146 0.79 -6.68 -17.10
C LEU A 146 -0.51 -7.40 -16.74
N ILE A 147 -0.90 -8.40 -17.54
CA ILE A 147 -2.10 -9.21 -17.28
C ILE A 147 -1.96 -9.95 -15.95
N SER A 148 -0.78 -10.53 -15.66
CA SER A 148 -0.51 -11.19 -14.38
C SER A 148 -0.62 -10.21 -13.21
N ILE A 149 -0.03 -9.01 -13.30
CA ILE A 149 -0.13 -7.98 -12.24
C ILE A 149 -1.59 -7.58 -12.01
N ILE A 150 -2.34 -7.30 -13.08
CA ILE A 150 -3.76 -6.90 -12.98
C ILE A 150 -4.59 -8.02 -12.37
N TYR A 151 -4.43 -9.26 -12.87
CA TYR A 151 -5.17 -10.41 -12.40
C TYR A 151 -4.91 -10.70 -10.91
N LEU A 152 -3.65 -10.74 -10.49
CA LEU A 152 -3.29 -11.00 -9.10
C LEU A 152 -3.73 -9.86 -8.17
N THR A 153 -3.68 -8.61 -8.63
CA THR A 153 -4.21 -7.47 -7.86
C THR A 153 -5.72 -7.60 -7.66
N TRP A 154 -6.45 -7.95 -8.71
CA TRP A 154 -7.89 -8.19 -8.65
C TRP A 154 -8.24 -9.38 -7.75
N GLU A 155 -7.52 -10.48 -7.86
CA GLU A 155 -7.75 -11.65 -7.00
C GLU A 155 -7.42 -11.34 -5.54
N SER A 156 -6.35 -10.58 -5.29
CA SER A 156 -6.03 -10.08 -3.95
C SER A 156 -7.18 -9.27 -3.38
N SER A 157 -7.78 -8.38 -4.18
CA SER A 157 -8.82 -7.49 -3.68
C SER A 157 -10.13 -8.22 -3.43
N VAL A 158 -10.50 -9.18 -4.27
CA VAL A 158 -11.76 -9.94 -4.10
C VAL A 158 -11.65 -10.98 -2.99
N SER A 159 -10.47 -11.57 -2.78
CA SER A 159 -10.26 -12.58 -1.73
C SER A 159 -10.06 -12.01 -0.34
N HIS A 160 -9.85 -10.69 -0.22
CA HIS A 160 -9.57 -10.04 1.06
C HIS A 160 -10.84 -9.65 1.82
N ASP A 161 -10.84 -9.89 3.13
CA ASP A 161 -11.92 -9.50 4.03
C ASP A 161 -11.73 -8.04 4.49
N TRP A 162 -12.17 -7.11 3.64
CA TRP A 162 -12.05 -5.67 3.88
C TRP A 162 -12.72 -5.21 5.17
N ALA A 163 -13.85 -5.83 5.55
CA ALA A 163 -14.59 -5.47 6.75
C ALA A 163 -13.77 -5.76 8.02
N LYS A 164 -13.09 -6.93 8.07
CA LYS A 164 -12.19 -7.25 9.18
C LYS A 164 -10.96 -6.34 9.21
N SER A 165 -10.36 -6.04 8.05
CA SER A 165 -9.20 -5.15 8.00
C SER A 165 -9.54 -3.75 8.48
N GLU A 166 -10.69 -3.21 8.05
CA GLU A 166 -11.16 -1.91 8.50
C GLU A 166 -11.42 -1.89 10.01
N GLU A 167 -12.01 -2.96 10.56
CA GLU A 167 -12.22 -3.08 12.01
C GLU A 167 -10.89 -3.10 12.79
N GLN A 168 -9.87 -3.79 12.26
CA GLN A 168 -8.53 -3.83 12.85
C GLN A 168 -7.79 -2.49 12.76
N GLY A 169 -7.96 -1.76 11.64
CA GLY A 169 -7.32 -0.48 11.38
C GLY A 169 -7.97 0.72 12.08
N LYS A 170 -9.16 0.56 12.67
CA LYS A 170 -9.90 1.66 13.32
C LYS A 170 -9.06 2.35 14.40
N ILE A 171 -8.95 3.67 14.26
CA ILE A 171 -8.31 4.55 15.25
C ILE A 171 -9.17 4.58 16.51
N VAL A 172 -8.82 3.73 17.49
CA VAL A 172 -9.37 3.82 18.84
C VAL A 172 -8.58 4.90 19.59
N LYS A 173 -9.29 5.86 20.19
CA LYS A 173 -8.66 6.84 21.07
C LYS A 173 -7.92 6.12 22.19
N LYS A 174 -6.59 6.23 22.21
CA LYS A 174 -5.79 5.90 23.40
C LYS A 174 -6.04 7.00 24.43
N VAL A 175 -6.68 6.65 25.54
CA VAL A 175 -6.86 7.55 26.66
C VAL A 175 -5.92 7.12 27.77
N ASP A 176 -5.07 8.03 28.21
CA ASP A 176 -4.24 7.81 29.40
C ASP A 176 -5.16 7.61 30.61
N ILE A 177 -5.16 6.38 31.09
CA ILE A 177 -5.94 5.96 32.24
C ILE A 177 -5.06 6.01 33.47
N ASP A 178 -5.59 6.67 34.50
CA ASP A 178 -4.96 6.70 35.81
C ASP A 178 -5.04 5.31 36.47
N LYS A 179 -3.97 4.54 36.28
CA LYS A 179 -3.80 3.20 36.86
C LYS A 179 -3.74 3.21 38.39
N SER A 180 -3.57 4.38 39.03
CA SER A 180 -3.53 4.51 40.49
C SER A 180 -4.92 4.64 41.13
N SER A 181 -5.94 4.98 40.34
CA SER A 181 -7.30 5.21 40.82
C SER A 181 -7.95 3.95 41.42
N GLU A 182 -8.81 4.13 42.43
CA GLU A 182 -9.52 3.03 43.08
C GLU A 182 -10.41 2.24 42.11
N GLY A 183 -11.05 2.93 41.17
CA GLY A 183 -11.82 2.29 40.09
C GLY A 183 -10.96 1.43 39.15
N TYR A 184 -9.73 1.85 38.84
CA TYR A 184 -8.80 1.03 38.05
C TYR A 184 -8.32 -0.20 38.81
N LYS A 185 -8.02 -0.07 40.11
CA LYS A 185 -7.64 -1.23 40.94
C LYS A 185 -8.75 -2.28 40.95
N ILE A 186 -9.99 -1.86 41.11
CA ILE A 186 -11.16 -2.74 41.01
C ILE A 186 -11.21 -3.36 39.61
N TYR A 187 -11.13 -2.57 38.54
CA TYR A 187 -11.13 -3.05 37.16
C TYR A 187 -10.05 -4.10 36.87
N SER A 188 -8.82 -3.87 37.34
CA SER A 188 -7.66 -4.75 37.14
C SER A 188 -7.66 -6.00 38.02
N SER A 189 -8.28 -5.93 39.20
CA SER A 189 -8.45 -7.08 40.10
C SER A 189 -9.48 -8.09 39.60
N GLN A 190 -10.38 -7.65 38.72
CA GLN A 190 -11.45 -8.47 38.15
C GLN A 190 -11.03 -8.97 36.76
N SER A 191 -11.85 -9.83 36.16
CA SER A 191 -11.59 -10.36 34.81
C SER A 191 -11.82 -9.34 33.67
N CYS A 192 -12.00 -8.06 33.99
CA CYS A 192 -12.35 -7.03 33.01
C CYS A 192 -11.19 -6.73 32.05
N VAL A 193 -9.95 -6.67 32.55
CA VAL A 193 -8.73 -6.42 31.74
C VAL A 193 -8.54 -7.49 30.66
N ASN A 194 -8.87 -8.74 30.96
CA ASN A 194 -8.67 -9.87 30.04
C ASN A 194 -9.49 -9.71 28.76
N CYS A 195 -10.66 -9.08 28.83
CA CYS A 195 -11.52 -8.86 27.69
C CYS A 195 -11.42 -7.44 27.12
N HIS A 196 -11.32 -6.42 27.97
CA HIS A 196 -11.42 -5.02 27.57
C HIS A 196 -10.07 -4.28 27.49
N GLY A 197 -8.94 -4.94 27.79
CA GLY A 197 -7.59 -4.36 27.70
C GLY A 197 -7.14 -3.66 28.98
N GLU A 198 -5.83 -3.37 29.11
CA GLU A 198 -5.32 -2.67 30.30
C GLU A 198 -5.69 -1.19 30.32
N ASN A 199 -5.89 -0.60 29.15
CA ASN A 199 -6.23 0.79 28.90
C ASN A 199 -7.67 0.92 28.36
N LEU A 200 -8.55 -0.06 28.64
CA LEU A 200 -9.94 -0.06 28.19
C LEU A 200 -10.10 0.05 26.65
N GLU A 201 -9.05 -0.29 25.91
CA GLU A 201 -8.90 -0.16 24.45
C GLU A 201 -9.59 -1.26 23.66
N GLY A 202 -10.07 -2.32 24.34
CA GLY A 202 -10.69 -3.49 23.75
C GLY A 202 -9.68 -4.53 23.28
N LYS A 203 -9.92 -5.80 23.65
CA LYS A 203 -9.18 -6.98 23.15
C LYS A 203 -10.15 -8.01 22.57
N VAL A 204 -10.78 -8.78 23.45
CA VAL A 204 -11.82 -9.76 23.10
C VAL A 204 -13.19 -9.10 23.15
N GLY A 205 -13.38 -8.22 24.13
CA GLY A 205 -14.54 -7.35 24.26
C GLY A 205 -14.28 -5.97 23.63
N PRO A 206 -15.34 -5.20 23.38
CA PRO A 206 -15.23 -3.89 22.76
C PRO A 206 -14.45 -2.90 23.63
N ALA A 207 -13.84 -1.90 22.99
CA ALA A 207 -13.30 -0.73 23.70
C ALA A 207 -14.39 -0.05 24.55
N LEU A 208 -14.03 0.36 25.76
CA LEU A 208 -14.93 1.09 26.67
C LEU A 208 -14.67 2.61 26.62
N VAL A 209 -13.54 3.03 26.05
CA VAL A 209 -13.18 4.44 25.78
C VAL A 209 -14.01 5.01 24.61
N GLY A 210 -14.36 6.29 24.66
CA GLY A 210 -15.04 7.00 23.56
C GLY A 210 -16.49 6.59 23.27
N LYS A 211 -17.15 5.84 24.16
CA LYS A 211 -18.52 5.33 23.96
C LYS A 211 -19.60 6.00 24.80
N ASN A 212 -19.22 6.94 25.69
CA ASN A 212 -20.13 7.66 26.58
C ASN A 212 -21.11 6.72 27.33
N ILE A 213 -20.57 5.65 27.89
CA ILE A 213 -21.35 4.61 28.57
C ILE A 213 -21.83 5.15 29.94
N PRO A 214 -23.14 5.13 30.24
CA PRO A 214 -23.65 5.58 31.53
C PRO A 214 -23.33 4.57 32.63
N ALA A 215 -23.00 5.05 33.84
CA ALA A 215 -22.64 4.19 34.98
C ALA A 215 -23.70 3.11 35.27
N GLN A 216 -24.99 3.45 35.18
CA GLN A 216 -26.08 2.50 35.40
C GLN A 216 -26.06 1.30 34.45
N LEU A 217 -25.60 1.51 33.22
CA LEU A 217 -25.46 0.42 32.25
C LEU A 217 -24.27 -0.48 32.61
N VAL A 218 -23.17 0.11 33.09
CA VAL A 218 -22.00 -0.64 33.57
C VAL A 218 -22.37 -1.53 34.75
N GLU A 219 -23.12 -1.01 35.73
CA GLU A 219 -23.58 -1.80 36.88
C GLU A 219 -24.40 -3.02 36.45
N LYS A 220 -25.35 -2.84 35.52
CA LYS A 220 -26.18 -3.92 35.00
C LYS A 220 -25.38 -4.95 34.21
N VAL A 221 -24.48 -4.49 33.33
CA VAL A 221 -23.72 -5.35 32.43
C VAL A 221 -22.62 -6.11 33.17
N ALA A 222 -21.98 -5.50 34.18
CA ALA A 222 -20.96 -6.16 34.98
C ALA A 222 -21.49 -7.37 35.76
N VAL A 223 -22.76 -7.33 36.17
CA VAL A 223 -23.45 -8.42 36.88
C VAL A 223 -24.13 -9.39 35.92
N ASN A 224 -24.94 -8.88 34.99
CA ASN A 224 -25.79 -9.73 34.15
C ASN A 224 -25.12 -10.18 32.83
N GLY A 225 -24.00 -9.57 32.45
CA GLY A 225 -23.39 -9.80 31.14
C GLY A 225 -24.27 -9.32 29.98
N ILE A 226 -23.83 -9.64 28.76
CA ILE A 226 -24.59 -9.44 27.51
C ILE A 226 -24.46 -10.73 26.69
N PRO A 227 -25.34 -11.73 26.88
CA PRO A 227 -25.28 -12.97 26.11
C PRO A 227 -25.48 -12.70 24.60
N PRO A 228 -24.73 -13.35 23.69
CA PRO A 228 -23.60 -14.27 23.90
C PRO A 228 -22.23 -13.58 23.99
N LYS A 229 -22.17 -12.24 23.92
CA LYS A 229 -20.94 -11.45 23.73
C LYS A 229 -20.13 -11.21 25.01
N MET A 230 -20.76 -11.17 26.17
CA MET A 230 -20.13 -10.98 27.48
C MET A 230 -20.78 -11.90 28.52
N PRO A 231 -20.01 -12.76 29.22
CA PRO A 231 -20.55 -13.67 30.21
C PRO A 231 -21.11 -12.92 31.44
N PRO A 232 -22.13 -13.47 32.12
CA PRO A 232 -22.63 -12.93 33.38
C PRO A 232 -21.60 -13.11 34.51
N ASN A 233 -21.81 -12.38 35.61
CA ASN A 233 -21.03 -12.43 36.85
C ASN A 233 -19.54 -12.12 36.67
N ALA A 234 -19.22 -11.18 35.77
CA ALA A 234 -17.86 -10.72 35.53
C ALA A 234 -17.30 -9.91 36.72
N PHE A 235 -18.18 -9.34 37.54
CA PHE A 235 -17.83 -8.60 38.76
C PHE A 235 -18.15 -9.40 40.02
N LYS A 236 -17.18 -9.48 40.95
CA LYS A 236 -17.36 -10.07 42.28
C LYS A 236 -16.89 -9.08 43.34
N GLY A 237 -17.81 -8.49 44.10
CA GLY A 237 -17.49 -7.48 45.11
C GLY A 237 -18.74 -6.87 45.75
N SER A 238 -18.55 -5.81 46.54
CA SER A 238 -19.66 -5.10 47.18
C SER A 238 -20.38 -4.13 46.22
N ASP A 239 -21.62 -3.77 46.51
CA ASP A 239 -22.37 -2.77 45.73
C ASP A 239 -21.68 -1.40 45.69
N LYS A 240 -20.88 -1.09 46.72
CA LYS A 240 -20.09 0.14 46.78
C LYS A 240 -18.96 0.11 45.74
N ASP A 241 -18.28 -1.02 45.61
CA ASP A 241 -17.21 -1.23 44.64
C ASP A 241 -17.75 -1.23 43.20
N LEU A 242 -18.95 -1.79 43.00
CA LEU A 242 -19.64 -1.78 41.72
C LEU A 242 -19.92 -0.35 41.24
N LYS A 243 -20.42 0.51 42.14
CA LYS A 243 -20.67 1.93 41.85
C LYS A 243 -19.39 2.72 41.58
N THR A 244 -18.31 2.42 42.31
CA THR A 244 -17.00 3.05 42.08
C THR A 244 -16.42 2.67 40.73
N LEU A 245 -16.49 1.39 40.36
CA LEU A 245 -16.11 0.89 39.04
C LEU A 245 -16.95 1.53 37.92
N ALA A 246 -18.26 1.59 38.10
CA ALA A 246 -19.18 2.15 37.11
C ALA A 246 -18.93 3.64 36.84
N LYS A 247 -18.69 4.44 37.90
CA LYS A 247 -18.33 5.85 37.76
C LYS A 247 -16.97 6.05 37.09
N PHE A 248 -16.01 5.19 37.39
CA PHE A 248 -14.70 5.21 36.74
C PHE A 248 -14.83 4.93 35.24
N ILE A 249 -15.56 3.88 34.86
CA ILE A 249 -15.79 3.53 33.46
C ILE A 249 -16.57 4.63 32.75
N GLU A 250 -17.60 5.22 33.35
CA GLU A 250 -18.33 6.35 32.76
C GLU A 250 -17.39 7.55 32.48
N LYS A 251 -16.52 7.89 33.44
CA LYS A 251 -15.58 9.01 33.28
C LYS A 251 -14.56 8.76 32.18
N VAL A 252 -14.05 7.53 32.07
CA VAL A 252 -13.10 7.14 31.01
C VAL A 252 -13.79 7.02 29.66
N SER A 253 -15.03 6.53 29.63
CA SER A 253 -15.82 6.34 28.40
C SER A 253 -16.21 7.64 27.72
N LYS A 254 -16.26 8.75 28.47
CA LYS A 254 -16.52 10.11 27.95
C LYS A 254 -15.31 10.74 27.25
N LYS A 255 -14.10 10.24 27.50
CA LYS A 255 -12.87 10.71 26.85
C LYS A 255 -12.73 10.05 25.48
#